data_AF-A0AA38P3T4-F1
#
_entry.id   AF-A0AA38P3T4-F1
#
_cell.length_a   1.000
_cell.length_b   1.000
_cell.length_c   1.000
_cell.angle_alpha   90.00
_cell.angle_beta   90.00
_cell.angle_gamma   90.00
#
_symmetry.space_group_name_H-M   'P 1'
#
loop_
_entity.id
_entity.type
_entity.pdbx_description
1 polymer ?
#
loop_
_entity_poly.entity_id
_entity_poly.type
_entity_poly.pdbx_seq_one_letter_code
_entity_poly.pdbx_strand_id
1 'polypeptide(L)' 'MKFFALISFVLVAAMGVSATAPDPDSACRCPNNCSHKFGDSCAFFQDGNTIKGSCVNGNGGLTCAT' A
#
# COMPACT_ATOMS: atom_id res chain seq x y z
N MET A 1 21.06 -36.98 -17.22
CA MET A 1 21.03 -35.99 -16.11
C MET A 1 21.06 -34.59 -16.70
N LYS A 2 19.93 -34.06 -17.21
CA LYS A 2 19.93 -32.75 -17.85
C LYS A 2 18.51 -32.19 -17.98
N PHE A 3 18.00 -31.52 -16.96
CA PHE A 3 16.91 -30.57 -17.15
C PHE A 3 17.17 -29.36 -16.28
N PHE A 4 17.49 -28.25 -16.95
CA PHE A 4 17.71 -26.93 -16.40
C PHE A 4 16.39 -26.42 -15.82
N ALA A 5 16.28 -26.35 -14.49
CA ALA A 5 15.18 -25.65 -13.84
C ALA A 5 15.54 -24.16 -13.80
N LEU A 6 15.03 -23.43 -14.80
CA LEU A 6 15.14 -21.98 -14.90
C LEU A 6 14.43 -21.32 -13.72
N ILE A 7 15.15 -20.40 -13.08
CA ILE A 7 14.72 -19.66 -11.90
C ILE A 7 13.67 -18.63 -12.35
N SER A 8 12.39 -18.91 -12.12
CA SER A 8 11.31 -17.96 -12.39
C SER A 8 11.30 -16.87 -11.33
N PHE A 9 11.90 -15.72 -11.65
CA PHE A 9 11.68 -14.47 -10.92
C PHE A 9 10.32 -13.91 -11.31
N VAL A 10 9.31 -14.11 -10.47
CA VAL A 10 8.03 -13.41 -10.59
C VAL A 10 8.22 -12.02 -9.99
N LEU A 11 8.54 -11.05 -10.84
CA LEU A 11 8.51 -9.64 -10.47
C LEU A 11 7.04 -9.21 -10.36
N VAL A 12 6.47 -9.27 -9.15
CA VAL A 12 5.17 -8.68 -8.87
C VAL A 12 5.34 -7.16 -8.91
N ALA A 13 5.07 -6.57 -10.08
CA ALA A 13 4.81 -5.15 -10.17
C ALA A 13 3.48 -4.89 -9.46
N ALA A 14 3.55 -4.35 -8.24
CA ALA A 14 2.39 -3.81 -7.56
C ALA A 14 1.93 -2.57 -8.34
N MET A 15 0.91 -2.74 -9.18
CA MET A 15 0.22 -1.64 -9.85
C MET A 15 -0.58 -0.91 -8.77
N GLY A 16 0.07 -0.04 -8.01
CA GLY A 16 -0.57 0.82 -7.03
C GLY A 16 -1.41 1.86 -7.76
N VAL A 17 -2.69 1.56 -7.96
CA VAL A 17 -3.68 2.61 -8.23
C VAL A 17 -3.63 3.52 -7.00
N SER A 18 -2.89 4.62 -7.10
CA SER A 18 -2.86 5.66 -6.08
C SER A 18 -4.19 6.42 -6.17
N ALA A 19 -5.28 5.74 -5.79
CA ALA A 19 -6.51 6.41 -5.42
C ALA A 19 -6.18 7.17 -4.14
N THR A 20 -5.97 8.48 -4.24
CA THR A 20 -5.75 9.30 -3.05
C THR A 20 -6.97 9.18 -2.16
N ALA A 21 -6.79 8.64 -0.96
CA ALA A 21 -7.89 8.40 -0.04
C ALA A 21 -8.41 9.72 0.56
N PRO A 22 -9.68 9.78 0.97
CA PRO A 22 -10.25 10.97 1.60
C PRO A 22 -9.71 11.23 3.00
N ASP A 23 -9.15 10.22 3.67
CA ASP A 23 -8.63 10.29 5.03
C ASP A 23 -7.46 9.31 5.24
N PRO A 24 -6.58 9.55 6.23
CA PRO A 24 -5.37 8.75 6.44
C PRO A 24 -5.66 7.29 6.84
N ASP A 25 -6.79 7.02 7.49
CA ASP A 25 -7.15 5.65 7.90
C ASP A 25 -7.60 4.84 6.67
N SER A 26 -8.49 5.40 5.85
CA SER A 26 -8.94 4.80 4.59
C SER A 26 -7.81 4.59 3.57
N ALA A 27 -6.74 5.40 3.64
CA ALA A 27 -5.55 5.24 2.80
C ALA A 27 -4.80 3.92 3.05
N CYS A 28 -4.98 3.34 4.24
CA CYS A 28 -4.34 2.10 4.67
C CYS A 28 -5.35 0.99 4.99
N ARG A 29 -6.61 1.34 5.22
CA ARG A 29 -7.72 0.43 5.52
C ARG A 29 -8.70 0.44 4.37
N CYS A 30 -8.33 -0.26 3.31
CA CYS A 30 -9.19 -0.38 2.14
C CYS A 30 -10.28 -1.44 2.40
N PRO A 31 -11.58 -1.10 2.27
CA PRO A 31 -12.70 -2.01 2.58
C PRO A 31 -12.84 -3.19 1.60
N ASN A 32 -12.11 -3.20 0.48
CA ASN A 32 -12.13 -4.24 -0.55
C ASN A 32 -10.90 -5.18 -0.51
N ASN A 33 -10.46 -5.59 0.70
CA ASN A 33 -9.38 -6.58 0.86
C ASN A 33 -8.04 -6.19 0.18
N CYS A 34 -7.82 -4.90 -0.06
CA CYS A 34 -6.52 -4.45 -0.52
C CYS A 34 -5.52 -4.69 0.60
N SER A 35 -4.50 -5.49 0.29
CA SER A 35 -3.49 -5.97 1.24
C SER A 35 -2.44 -4.90 1.55
N HIS A 36 -2.88 -3.71 1.97
CA HIS A 36 -1.97 -2.75 2.58
C HIS A 36 -1.39 -3.35 3.85
N LYS A 37 -0.07 -3.36 3.92
CA LYS A 37 0.75 -3.85 5.01
C LYS A 37 1.39 -2.65 5.71
N PHE A 38 1.89 -2.90 6.91
CA PHE A 38 2.77 -1.95 7.57
C PHE A 38 3.96 -1.61 6.66
N GLY A 39 4.20 -0.32 6.45
CA GLY A 39 5.24 0.19 5.56
C GLY A 39 4.80 0.39 4.10
N ASP A 40 3.57 0.02 3.71
CA ASP A 40 3.08 0.32 2.36
C ASP A 40 2.93 1.83 2.16
N SER A 41 3.26 2.29 0.96
CA SER A 41 3.08 3.68 0.56
C SER A 41 1.59 4.01 0.48
N CYS A 42 1.20 5.11 1.10
CA CYS A 42 -0.18 5.60 1.16
C CYS A 42 -0.23 7.10 0.78
N ALA A 43 -1.40 7.54 0.31
CA ALA A 43 -1.66 8.94 0.02
C ALA A 43 -3.09 9.30 0.38
N PHE A 44 -3.28 10.46 1.03
CA PHE A 44 -4.60 10.97 1.38
C PHE A 44 -4.69 12.48 1.12
N PHE A 45 -5.91 12.97 0.93
CA PHE A 45 -6.18 14.39 0.74
C PHE A 45 -6.41 15.05 2.10
N GLN A 46 -5.68 16.13 2.37
CA GLN A 46 -5.86 16.95 3.57
C GLN A 46 -5.62 18.42 3.21
N ASP A 47 -6.55 19.29 3.60
CA ASP A 47 -6.46 20.75 3.42
C ASP A 47 -6.17 21.18 1.96
N GLY A 48 -6.77 20.49 0.99
CA GLY A 48 -6.55 20.77 -0.44
C GLY A 48 -5.22 20.25 -1.01
N ASN A 49 -4.41 19.57 -0.20
CA ASN A 49 -3.17 18.93 -0.64
C ASN A 49 -3.24 17.41 -0.57
N THR A 50 -2.50 16.75 -1.46
CA THR A 50 -2.24 15.31 -1.34
C THR A 50 -1.02 15.08 -0.46
N ILE A 51 -1.25 14.50 0.71
CA ILE A 51 -0.20 14.07 1.63
C ILE A 51 0.18 12.64 1.29
N LYS A 52 1.48 12.37 1.23
CA LYS A 52 2.05 11.05 0.96
C LYS A 52 2.78 10.58 2.20
N GLY A 53 2.68 9.29 2.49
CA GLY A 53 3.29 8.70 3.67
C GLY A 53 3.38 7.19 3.56
N SER A 54 3.50 6.54 4.71
CA SER A 54 3.52 5.10 4.85
C SER A 54 2.50 4.64 5.90
N CYS A 55 1.93 3.47 5.67
CA CYS A 55 1.00 2.85 6.59
C CYS A 55 1.71 2.40 7.87
N VAL A 56 1.33 2.96 9.00
CA VAL A 56 1.84 2.60 10.34
C VAL A 56 0.72 2.03 11.20
N ASN A 57 1.06 1.28 12.24
CA ASN A 57 0.05 0.79 13.20
C ASN A 57 -0.42 1.96 14.08
N GLY A 58 -1.70 2.31 14.01
CA GLY A 58 -2.34 3.36 14.81
C GLY A 58 -3.77 2.96 15.19
N ASN A 59 -4.24 3.43 16.35
CA ASN A 59 -5.64 3.33 16.82
C ASN A 59 -6.42 2.02 16.48
N GLY A 60 -5.77 0.86 16.58
CA GLY A 60 -6.41 -0.44 16.31
C GLY A 60 -6.44 -0.89 14.84
N GLY A 61 -5.66 -0.26 13.95
CA GLY A 61 -5.52 -0.63 12.53
C GLY A 61 -4.26 -0.02 11.88
N LEU A 62 -4.13 -0.14 10.55
CA LEU A 62 -3.11 0.59 9.80
C LEU A 62 -3.63 1.99 9.48
N THR A 63 -2.81 3.02 9.65
CA THR A 63 -3.15 4.42 9.36
C THR A 63 -1.99 5.08 8.62
N CYS A 64 -2.28 6.01 7.71
CA CYS A 64 -1.26 6.67 6.90
C CYS A 64 -0.57 7.79 7.68
N ALA A 65 0.75 7.70 7.85
CA ALA A 65 1.58 8.71 8.49
C ALA A 65 2.70 9.17 7.53
N THR A 66 2.98 10.48 7.51
CA THR A 66 4.13 11.07 6.79
C THR A 66 5.42 10.85 7.58
#